data_AF-A0A0B6YLF6-F1
#
_entry.id   AF-A0A0B6YLF6-F1
#
_cell.length_a   1.000
_cell.length_b   1.000
_cell.length_c   1.000
_cell.angle_alpha   90.00
_cell.angle_beta   90.00
_cell.angle_gamma   90.00
#
_symmetry.space_group_name_H-M   'P 1'
#
loop_
_entity.id
_entity.type
_entity.pdbx_description
1 polymer ?
#
loop_
_entity_poly.entity_id
_entity_poly.type
_entity_poly.pdbx_seq_one_letter_code
_entity_poly.pdbx_strand_id
1 'polypeptide(L)'
;VMNINSQTGLITLNSKIDVDPNSEIKVFKPILFATDGTLTSTATITLTVTDINDNSPACNPSTCYAEVMEEEKGSRVVCALNCTDRDSP
;
A
#
# COMPACT_ATOMS: atom_id res chain seq x y z
N VAL A 1 7.02 -11.27 -8.88
CA VAL A 1 7.10 -12.76 -8.91
C VAL A 1 7.90 -13.20 -7.70
N MET A 2 7.46 -14.22 -6.94
CA MET A 2 8.16 -14.69 -5.73
C MET A 2 9.23 -15.73 -6.07
N ASN A 3 10.21 -15.91 -5.20
CA ASN A 3 11.25 -16.94 -5.31
C ASN A 3 11.29 -17.81 -4.05
N ILE A 4 11.71 -19.06 -4.21
CA ILE A 4 11.98 -19.98 -3.09
C ILE A 4 13.35 -20.64 -3.29
N ASN A 5 14.14 -20.68 -2.22
CA ASN A 5 15.41 -21.41 -2.22
C ASN A 5 15.14 -22.91 -1.98
N SER A 6 15.58 -23.77 -2.90
CA SER A 6 15.30 -25.21 -2.88
C SER A 6 16.01 -25.99 -1.77
N GLN A 7 17.07 -25.45 -1.16
CA GLN A 7 17.83 -26.11 -0.09
C GLN A 7 17.39 -25.66 1.31
N THR A 8 17.02 -24.39 1.46
CA THR A 8 16.70 -23.77 2.76
C THR A 8 15.21 -23.54 2.96
N GLY A 9 14.41 -23.57 1.90
CA GLY A 9 12.99 -23.23 1.93
C GLY A 9 12.71 -21.73 2.12
N LEU A 10 13.73 -20.86 2.08
CA LEU A 10 13.55 -19.42 2.23
C LEU A 10 12.75 -18.86 1.05
N ILE A 11 11.64 -18.18 1.35
CA ILE A 11 10.76 -17.53 0.37
C ILE A 11 11.07 -16.03 0.35
N THR A 12 11.27 -15.48 -0.84
CA THR A 12 11.57 -14.06 -1.03
C THR A 12 10.66 -13.44 -2.09
N LEU A 13 10.46 -12.13 -1.95
CA LEU A 13 9.80 -11.29 -2.94
C LEU A 13 10.85 -10.69 -3.87
N ASN A 14 10.68 -10.83 -5.18
CA ASN A 14 11.62 -10.23 -6.14
C ASN A 14 11.38 -8.73 -6.37
N SER A 15 10.31 -8.18 -5.80
CA SER A 15 9.92 -6.78 -5.99
C SER A 15 9.05 -6.33 -4.81
N LYS A 16 9.08 -5.03 -4.50
CA LYS A 16 8.11 -4.42 -3.58
C LYS A 16 6.71 -4.69 -4.12
N ILE A 17 5.80 -5.12 -3.23
CA ILE A 17 4.38 -5.14 -3.54
C ILE A 17 3.84 -3.77 -3.16
N ASP A 18 3.32 -3.07 -4.16
CA ASP A 18 2.55 -1.86 -3.95
C ASP A 18 1.07 -2.27 -3.85
N VAL A 19 0.46 -1.97 -2.71
CA VAL A 19 -0.96 -2.21 -2.47
C VAL A 19 -1.64 -0.88 -2.75
N ASP A 20 -2.38 -0.80 -3.86
CA ASP A 20 -3.26 0.35 -4.04
C ASP A 20 -4.27 0.30 -2.89
N PRO A 21 -4.52 1.39 -2.18
CA PRO A 21 -5.45 1.41 -1.05
C PRO A 21 -6.91 1.07 -1.41
N ASN A 22 -7.25 1.09 -2.70
CA ASN A 22 -8.54 0.59 -3.20
C ASN A 22 -8.53 -0.92 -3.49
N SER A 23 -7.38 -1.58 -3.36
CA SER A 23 -7.26 -3.03 -3.52
C SER A 23 -7.63 -3.69 -2.20
N GLU A 24 -8.69 -4.49 -2.23
CA GLU A 24 -8.93 -5.50 -1.20
C GLU A 24 -7.62 -6.25 -0.90
N ILE A 25 -7.34 -6.45 0.39
CA ILE A 25 -6.21 -7.22 0.94
C ILE A 25 -5.67 -8.21 -0.09
N LYS A 26 -4.47 -7.96 -0.62
CA LYS A 26 -3.88 -8.85 -1.62
C LYS A 26 -3.43 -10.14 -0.92
N VAL A 27 -4.30 -11.15 -0.96
CA VAL A 27 -4.00 -12.49 -0.48
C VAL A 27 -3.39 -13.30 -1.63
N PHE A 28 -2.12 -13.69 -1.51
CA PHE A 28 -1.48 -14.63 -2.42
C PHE A 28 -1.52 -16.03 -1.81
N LYS A 29 -1.94 -17.02 -2.60
CA LYS A 29 -2.00 -18.43 -2.17
C LYS A 29 -1.12 -19.33 -3.02
N PRO A 30 0.21 -19.20 -2.96
CA PRO A 30 1.09 -20.09 -3.72
C PRO A 30 1.02 -21.52 -3.18
N ILE A 31 1.11 -22.48 -4.11
CA ILE A 31 1.26 -23.91 -3.80
C ILE A 31 2.73 -24.26 -3.97
N LEU A 32 3.35 -24.75 -2.91
CA LEU A 32 4.70 -25.28 -2.92
C LEU A 32 4.68 -26.75 -3.34
N PHE A 33 5.70 -27.13 -4.10
CA PHE A 33 5.97 -28.51 -4.51
C PHE A 33 7.36 -28.89 -4.04
N ALA A 34 7.45 -29.98 -3.30
CA ALA A 34 8.71 -30.58 -2.86
C ALA A 34 8.82 -32.00 -3.46
N THR A 35 10.03 -32.38 -3.86
CA THR A 35 10.34 -33.72 -4.37
C THR A 35 11.74 -34.13 -3.94
N ASP A 36 11.90 -35.39 -3.57
CA ASP A 36 13.21 -36.03 -3.37
C ASP A 36 13.64 -36.89 -4.59
N GLY A 37 12.86 -36.81 -5.69
CA GLY A 37 13.02 -37.62 -6.89
C GLY A 37 12.17 -38.89 -6.92
N THR A 38 11.66 -39.34 -5.77
CA THR A 38 10.81 -40.55 -5.65
C THR A 38 9.44 -40.22 -5.07
N LEU A 39 9.42 -39.43 -4.00
CA LEU A 39 8.24 -38.95 -3.31
C LEU A 39 8.04 -37.46 -3.57
N THR A 40 6.78 -37.05 -3.66
CA THR A 40 6.40 -35.66 -3.81
C THR A 40 5.44 -35.24 -2.71
N SER A 41 5.51 -33.98 -2.32
CA SER A 41 4.61 -33.38 -1.33
C SER A 41 4.26 -31.95 -1.73
N THR A 42 3.06 -31.50 -1.36
CA THR A 42 2.59 -30.15 -1.63
C THR A 42 2.10 -29.46 -0.37
N ALA A 43 2.27 -28.14 -0.32
CA ALA A 43 1.79 -27.31 0.78
C ALA A 43 1.24 -26.00 0.23
N THR A 44 0.15 -25.50 0.81
CA THR A 44 -0.42 -24.20 0.46
C THR A 44 0.01 -23.17 1.49
N ILE A 45 0.53 -22.04 1.01
CA ILE A 45 0.86 -20.89 1.86
C ILE A 45 -0.21 -19.81 1.64
N THR A 46 -0.59 -19.11 2.70
CA THR A 46 -1.42 -17.90 2.59
C THR A 46 -0.58 -16.70 2.98
N LEU A 47 -0.30 -15.83 2.00
CA LEU A 47 0.44 -14.59 2.19
C LEU A 47 -0.55 -13.43 2.16
N THR A 48 -0.68 -12.76 3.29
CA THR A 48 -1.50 -11.56 3.42
C THR A 48 -0.59 -10.34 3.36
N VAL A 49 -0.74 -9.53 2.33
CA VAL A 49 -0.05 -8.23 2.28
C VAL A 49 -0.86 -7.24 3.08
N THR A 50 -0.20 -6.62 4.06
CA THR A 50 -0.77 -5.53 4.84
C THR A 50 -0.37 -4.21 4.19
N ASP A 51 -1.32 -3.28 4.18
CA ASP A 51 -1.04 -1.91 3.77
C ASP A 51 -0.10 -1.26 4.80
N ILE A 52 0.79 -0.41 4.32
CA ILE A 52 1.63 0.44 5.17
C ILE A 52 1.36 1.88 4.78
N ASN A 53 1.36 2.79 5.76
CA ASN A 53 1.18 4.21 5.47
C ASN A 53 2.44 4.76 4.77
N ASP A 54 2.45 4.73 3.44
CA ASP A 54 3.54 5.19 2.59
C ASP A 54 3.12 6.24 1.54
N ASN A 55 1.85 6.65 1.53
CA ASN A 55 1.34 7.77 0.75
C ASN A 55 1.08 8.96 1.67
N SER A 56 1.65 10.13 1.34
CA SER A 56 1.34 11.36 2.06
C SER A 56 0.02 11.96 1.58
N PRO A 57 -0.75 12.64 2.44
CA PRO A 57 -1.98 13.31 2.04
C PRO A 57 -1.76 14.29 0.89
N ALA A 58 -2.64 14.25 -0.13
CA ALA A 58 -2.58 15.15 -1.28
C ALA A 58 -3.80 16.07 -1.31
N CYS A 59 -3.56 17.38 -1.39
CA CYS A 59 -4.61 18.39 -1.50
C CYS A 59 -4.92 18.70 -2.97
N ASN A 60 -6.21 18.87 -3.29
CA ASN A 60 -6.64 19.35 -4.60
C ASN A 60 -7.65 20.50 -4.46
N PRO A 61 -7.26 21.76 -4.78
CA PRO A 61 -5.96 22.18 -5.32
C PRO A 61 -4.83 22.05 -4.28
N SER A 62 -3.57 21.90 -4.75
CA SER A 62 -2.40 21.78 -3.86
C SER A 62 -1.99 23.10 -3.24
N THR A 63 -2.46 24.22 -3.80
CA THR A 63 -2.15 25.57 -3.34
C THR A 63 -3.43 26.38 -3.29
N CYS A 64 -3.48 27.31 -2.33
CA CYS A 64 -4.59 28.22 -2.17
C CYS A 64 -4.09 29.65 -2.12
N TYR A 65 -4.60 30.47 -3.03
CA TYR A 65 -4.34 31.90 -3.07
C TYR A 65 -5.59 32.63 -2.62
N ALA A 66 -5.42 33.57 -1.73
CA ALA A 66 -6.52 34.38 -1.22
C ALA A 66 -6.02 35.78 -0.88
N GLU A 67 -6.87 36.75 -1.15
CA GLU A 67 -6.62 38.17 -0.87
C GLU A 67 -7.65 38.64 0.15
N VAL A 68 -7.20 39.48 1.09
CA VAL A 68 -8.04 40.01 2.17
C VAL A 68 -7.82 41.51 2.24
N MET A 69 -8.91 42.26 2.41
CA MET A 69 -8.84 43.70 2.59
C MET A 69 -8.37 44.04 4.01
N GLU A 70 -7.51 45.05 4.13
CA GLU A 70 -6.96 45.49 5.42
C GLU A 70 -8.03 45.96 6.42
N GLU A 71 -9.19 46.40 5.91
CA GLU A 71 -10.30 46.92 6.70
C GLU A 71 -11.27 45.83 7.20
N GLU A 72 -11.05 44.55 6.86
CA GLU A 72 -11.90 43.47 7.36
C GLU A 72 -11.82 43.34 8.89
N LYS A 73 -12.99 43.24 9.53
CA LYS A 73 -13.13 43.08 10.97
C LYS A 73 -13.68 41.70 11.31
N GLY A 74 -13.05 41.03 12.27
CA GLY A 74 -13.45 39.72 12.77
C GLY A 74 -12.66 38.56 12.16
N SER A 75 -13.01 37.32 12.54
CA SER A 75 -12.39 36.11 11.99
C SER A 75 -13.15 35.61 10.77
N ARG A 76 -12.41 35.33 9.69
CA ARG A 76 -12.93 34.73 8.46
C ARG A 76 -12.07 33.55 8.03
N VAL A 77 -12.69 32.53 7.45
CA VAL A 77 -11.96 31.47 6.72
C VAL A 77 -11.56 32.04 5.36
N VAL A 78 -10.26 32.18 5.16
CA VAL A 78 -9.68 32.79 3.94
C VAL A 78 -9.33 31.72 2.91
N CYS A 79 -9.05 30.51 3.38
CA CYS A 79 -8.78 29.37 2.53
C CYS A 79 -9.23 28.08 3.23
N ALA A 80 -9.79 27.16 2.46
CA ALA A 80 -10.01 25.78 2.86
C ALA A 80 -9.41 24.85 1.81
N LEU A 81 -8.48 24.00 2.22
CA LEU A 81 -7.91 22.94 1.39
C LEU A 81 -8.59 21.62 1.74
N ASN A 82 -8.97 20.86 0.71
CA ASN A 82 -9.43 19.50 0.87
C ASN A 82 -8.30 18.55 0.47
N CYS A 83 -7.86 17.71 1.41
CA CYS A 83 -6.75 16.81 1.22
C CYS A 83 -7.20 15.38 1.47
N THR A 84 -6.83 14.49 0.56
CA THR A 84 -7.14 13.07 0.64
C THR A 84 -5.85 12.31 0.77
N ASP A 85 -5.73 11.53 1.84
CA ASP A 85 -4.78 10.45 1.90
C ASP A 85 -5.35 9.28 1.10
N ARG A 86 -4.48 8.60 0.36
CA ARG A 86 -4.91 7.44 -0.38
C ARG A 86 -4.87 6.21 0.53
N ASP A 87 -3.97 6.11 1.50
CA ASP A 87 -3.77 4.92 2.34
C ASP A 87 -5.03 4.47 3.08
N SER A 88 -5.11 3.17 3.38
CA SER A 88 -6.20 2.63 4.19
C SER A 88 -6.08 3.04 5.67
N PRO A 89 -7.21 3.15 6.41
CA PRO A 89 -7.21 3.64 7.81
C PRO A 89 -6.52 2.74 8.84
#